data_AF-A0A356QTG6-F1
#
_entry.id   AF-A0A356QTG6-F1
#
_cell.length_a   1.000
_cell.length_b   1.000
_cell.length_c   1.000
_cell.angle_alpha   90.00
_cell.angle_beta   90.00
_cell.angle_gamma   90.00
#
_symmetry.space_group_name_H-M   'P 1'
#
loop_
_entity.id
_entity.type
_entity.pdbx_description
1 polymer ?
#
loop_
_entity_poly.entity_id
_entity_poly.type
_entity_poly.pdbx_seq_one_letter_code
_entity_poly.pdbx_strand_id
1 'polypeptide(L)'
;ATRDAARIRMARSMLLEPASFTFADAIEAATAIVESQTLLIQYAMGSLIQNPLPEDHVVLSGQGEILARRVFDHMGWNPQTVSLKDVLGPELSRVAPAHAVAMIAQQRV
;
A
#
# COMPACT_ATOMS: atom_id res chain seq x y z
N ALA A 1 8.35 9.15 -10.31
CA ALA A 1 9.37 8.56 -11.21
C ALA A 1 8.70 8.17 -12.52
N THR A 2 9.40 8.25 -13.67
CA THR A 2 8.85 7.79 -14.95
C THR A 2 8.82 6.25 -15.00
N ARG A 3 7.98 5.69 -15.89
CA ARG A 3 7.91 4.23 -16.11
C ARG A 3 9.24 3.65 -16.58
N ASP A 4 9.93 4.32 -17.50
CA ASP A 4 11.24 3.86 -17.99
C ASP A 4 12.32 3.84 -16.90
N ALA A 5 12.40 4.91 -16.10
CA ALA A 5 13.34 4.94 -14.98
C ALA A 5 13.02 3.84 -13.94
N ALA A 6 11.74 3.49 -13.74
CA ALA A 6 11.35 2.37 -12.87
C ALA A 6 11.78 1.01 -13.43
N ARG A 7 11.58 0.78 -14.74
CA ARG A 7 12.07 -0.41 -15.45
C ARG A 7 13.58 -0.59 -15.28
N ILE A 8 14.37 0.47 -15.51
CA ILE A 8 15.84 0.43 -15.36
C ILE A 8 16.24 0.09 -13.92
N ARG A 9 15.59 0.69 -12.92
CA ARG A 9 15.86 0.37 -11.50
C ARG A 9 15.55 -1.09 -11.18
N MET A 10 14.43 -1.60 -11.67
CA MET A 10 14.02 -2.99 -11.46
C MET A 10 15.03 -3.97 -12.08
N ALA A 11 15.45 -3.74 -13.33
CA ALA A 11 16.48 -4.54 -13.98
C ALA A 11 17.75 -4.63 -13.12
N ARG A 12 18.24 -3.49 -12.64
CA ARG A 12 19.44 -3.43 -11.79
C ARG A 12 19.26 -4.14 -10.45
N SER A 13 18.10 -4.00 -9.80
CA SER A 13 17.79 -4.71 -8.56
C SER A 13 17.78 -6.24 -8.73
N MET A 14 17.52 -6.72 -9.95
CA MET A 14 17.52 -8.13 -10.31
C MET A 14 18.83 -8.59 -10.99
N LEU A 15 19.86 -7.74 -11.02
CA LEU A 15 21.16 -7.98 -11.68
C LEU A 15 21.06 -8.28 -13.19
N LEU A 16 20.06 -7.69 -13.86
CA LEU A 16 19.84 -7.80 -15.29
C LEU A 16 20.39 -6.58 -16.03
N GLU A 17 20.82 -6.77 -17.28
CA GLU A 17 21.22 -5.69 -18.18
C GLU A 17 20.00 -4.84 -18.57
N PRO A 18 19.96 -3.52 -18.26
CA PRO A 18 18.79 -2.69 -18.53
C PRO A 18 18.40 -2.60 -20.01
N ALA A 19 19.34 -2.74 -20.94
CA ALA A 19 19.01 -2.75 -22.37
C ALA A 19 18.23 -4.02 -22.80
N SER A 20 18.42 -5.13 -22.08
CA SER A 20 17.80 -6.42 -22.37
C SER A 20 16.51 -6.67 -21.59
N PHE A 21 16.18 -5.82 -20.62
CA PHE A 21 14.98 -5.94 -19.78
C PHE A 21 13.83 -5.08 -20.33
N THR A 22 12.85 -5.70 -20.97
CA THR A 22 11.78 -5.00 -21.69
C THR A 22 10.72 -4.43 -20.74
N PHE A 23 9.79 -3.65 -21.28
CA PHE A 23 8.61 -3.23 -20.51
C PHE A 23 7.68 -4.39 -20.17
N ALA A 24 7.60 -5.42 -21.01
CA ALA A 24 6.79 -6.60 -20.72
C ALA A 24 7.35 -7.34 -19.49
N ASP A 25 8.67 -7.57 -19.47
CA ASP A 25 9.36 -8.17 -18.32
C ASP A 25 9.16 -7.34 -17.04
N ALA A 26 9.21 -6.01 -17.16
CA ALA A 26 8.97 -5.11 -16.03
C ALA A 26 7.53 -5.19 -15.49
N ILE A 27 6.53 -5.36 -16.37
CA ILE A 27 5.14 -5.53 -15.96
C ILE A 27 4.95 -6.89 -15.28
N GLU A 28 5.53 -7.95 -15.83
CA GLU A 28 5.50 -9.28 -15.24
C GLU A 28 6.14 -9.28 -13.85
N ALA A 29 7.36 -8.76 -13.74
CA ALA A 29 8.07 -8.64 -12.47
C ALA A 29 7.31 -7.76 -11.47
N ALA A 30 6.78 -6.60 -11.89
CA ALA A 30 5.97 -5.75 -11.03
C ALA A 30 4.71 -6.47 -10.51
N THR A 31 4.07 -7.28 -11.36
CA THR A 31 2.88 -8.06 -10.99
C THR A 31 3.22 -9.10 -9.92
N ALA A 32 4.28 -9.88 -10.14
CA ALA A 32 4.76 -10.87 -9.18
C ALA A 32 5.20 -10.24 -7.85
N ILE A 33 5.82 -9.05 -7.89
CA ILE A 33 6.19 -8.29 -6.69
C ILE A 33 4.94 -7.88 -5.91
N VAL A 34 3.91 -7.34 -6.57
CA VAL A 34 2.67 -6.92 -5.88
C VAL A 34 1.94 -8.13 -5.28
N GLU A 35 1.93 -9.28 -5.97
CA GLU A 35 1.40 -10.54 -5.42
C GLU A 35 2.16 -10.96 -4.16
N SER A 36 3.49 -10.96 -4.22
CA SER A 36 4.34 -11.30 -3.07
C SER A 36 4.11 -10.34 -1.89
N GLN A 37 4.01 -9.04 -2.15
CA GLN A 37 3.71 -8.04 -1.13
C GLN A 37 2.33 -8.25 -0.50
N THR A 38 1.32 -8.61 -1.31
CA THR A 38 -0.03 -8.91 -0.83
C THR A 38 0.00 -10.06 0.17
N LEU A 39 0.67 -11.17 -0.17
CA LEU A 39 0.80 -12.34 0.70
C LEU A 39 1.55 -12.04 2.00
N LEU A 40 2.64 -11.26 1.93
CA LEU A 40 3.42 -10.87 3.11
C LEU A 40 2.59 -10.02 4.09
N ILE A 41 1.80 -9.08 3.59
CA ILE A 41 0.95 -8.24 4.44
C ILE A 41 -0.19 -9.07 5.02
N GLN A 42 -0.85 -9.92 4.21
CA GLN A 42 -1.86 -10.86 4.70
C GLN A 42 -1.32 -11.69 5.86
N TYR A 43 -0.14 -12.29 5.71
CA TYR A 43 0.48 -13.09 6.76
C TYR A 43 0.69 -12.29 8.05
N ALA A 44 1.23 -11.06 7.93
CA ALA A 44 1.40 -10.18 9.08
C ALA A 44 0.06 -9.84 9.76
N MET A 45 -0.97 -9.56 8.97
CA MET A 45 -2.32 -9.23 9.47
C MET A 45 -3.02 -10.41 10.14
N GLY A 46 -2.84 -11.63 9.62
CA GLY A 46 -3.44 -12.84 10.20
C GLY A 46 -3.02 -13.09 11.65
N SER A 47 -1.85 -12.59 12.07
CA SER A 47 -1.44 -12.65 13.49
C SER A 47 -2.23 -11.68 14.38
N LEU A 48 -2.68 -10.54 13.84
CA LEU A 48 -3.35 -9.46 14.58
C LEU A 48 -4.87 -9.61 14.58
N ILE A 49 -5.44 -10.14 13.50
CA ILE A 49 -6.89 -10.21 13.29
C ILE A 49 -7.33 -11.67 13.46
N GLN A 50 -7.69 -12.03 14.68
CA GLN A 50 -8.03 -13.42 15.03
C GLN A 50 -9.47 -13.81 14.68
N ASN A 51 -10.36 -12.86 14.36
CA ASN A 51 -11.74 -13.09 13.91
C ASN A 51 -12.24 -11.88 13.09
N PRO A 52 -11.89 -11.77 11.79
CA PRO A 52 -12.29 -10.62 10.98
C PRO A 52 -13.82 -10.58 10.80
N LEU A 53 -14.43 -9.45 11.12
CA LEU A 53 -15.87 -9.20 10.94
C LEU A 53 -16.09 -8.13 9.84
N PRO A 54 -17.19 -8.19 9.07
CA PRO A 54 -17.51 -7.17 8.06
C PRO A 54 -17.71 -5.75 8.62
N GLU A 55 -18.15 -5.64 9.88
CA GLU A 55 -18.35 -4.37 10.59
C GLU A 55 -17.06 -3.76 11.14
N ASP A 56 -15.93 -4.46 11.05
CA ASP A 56 -14.64 -3.92 11.48
C ASP A 56 -14.30 -2.67 10.68
N HIS A 57 -13.76 -1.66 11.36
CA HIS A 57 -13.34 -0.41 10.74
C HIS A 57 -11.84 -0.38 10.52
N VAL A 58 -11.43 -0.13 9.28
CA VAL A 58 -10.02 0.06 8.92
C VAL A 58 -9.80 1.47 8.39
N VAL A 59 -8.93 2.22 9.06
CA VAL A 59 -8.52 3.56 8.63
C VAL A 59 -7.31 3.44 7.71
N LEU A 60 -7.41 3.98 6.49
CA LEU A 60 -6.37 3.93 5.48
C LEU A 60 -5.75 5.31 5.27
N SER A 61 -4.42 5.36 5.21
CA SER A 61 -3.66 6.58 4.95
C SER A 61 -2.45 6.32 4.07
N GLY A 62 -1.91 7.38 3.46
CA GLY A 62 -0.71 7.31 2.63
C GLY A 62 -0.93 6.68 1.25
N GLN A 63 0.17 6.25 0.64
CA GLN A 63 0.17 5.76 -0.75
C GLN A 63 -0.18 4.25 -0.87
N GLY A 64 -0.23 3.53 0.25
CA GLY A 64 -0.44 2.09 0.30
C GLY A 64 -1.90 1.64 0.19
N GLU A 65 -2.86 2.55 0.04
CA GLU A 65 -4.29 2.23 0.09
C GLU A 65 -4.72 1.15 -0.92
N ILE A 66 -4.20 1.25 -2.16
CA ILE A 66 -4.51 0.28 -3.22
C ILE A 66 -4.01 -1.13 -2.84
N LEU A 67 -2.84 -1.22 -2.20
CA LEU A 67 -2.29 -2.50 -1.75
C LEU A 67 -3.09 -3.05 -0.56
N ALA A 68 -3.52 -2.20 0.37
CA ALA A 68 -4.36 -2.62 1.49
C ALA A 68 -5.70 -3.23 1.00
N ARG A 69 -6.37 -2.59 0.04
CA ARG A 69 -7.61 -3.12 -0.56
C ARG A 69 -7.39 -4.50 -1.21
N ARG A 70 -6.28 -4.66 -1.95
CA ARG A 70 -5.91 -5.96 -2.54
C ARG A 70 -5.68 -7.04 -1.48
N VAL A 71 -5.11 -6.69 -0.33
CA VAL A 71 -4.94 -7.63 0.79
C VAL A 71 -6.29 -8.04 1.38
N PHE A 72 -7.23 -7.11 1.54
CA PHE A 72 -8.58 -7.41 2.03
C PHE A 72 -9.30 -8.38 1.10
N ASP A 73 -9.26 -8.11 -0.21
CA ASP A 73 -9.82 -9.00 -1.23
C ASP A 73 -9.21 -10.40 -1.15
N HIS A 74 -7.87 -10.48 -1.00
CA HIS A 74 -7.16 -11.77 -0.89
C HIS A 74 -7.49 -12.52 0.40
N MET A 75 -7.81 -11.81 1.48
CA MET A 75 -8.28 -12.39 2.75
C MET A 75 -9.75 -12.81 2.70
N GLY A 76 -10.50 -12.46 1.65
CA GLY A 76 -11.95 -12.64 1.61
C GLY A 76 -12.68 -11.81 2.68
N TRP A 77 -12.05 -10.72 3.13
CA TRP A 77 -12.56 -9.85 4.19
C TRP A 77 -12.93 -8.48 3.61
N ASN A 78 -14.12 -7.98 3.93
CA ASN A 78 -14.61 -6.70 3.41
C ASN A 78 -14.99 -5.75 4.57
N PRO A 79 -14.01 -5.16 5.26
CA PRO A 79 -14.26 -4.25 6.37
C PRO A 79 -14.80 -2.91 5.90
N GLN A 80 -15.37 -2.14 6.83
CA GLN A 80 -15.70 -0.74 6.61
C GLN A 80 -14.41 0.08 6.50
N THR A 81 -14.10 0.58 5.30
CA THR A 81 -12.88 1.37 5.06
C THR A 81 -13.14 2.86 5.19
N VAL A 82 -12.30 3.55 5.97
CA VAL A 82 -12.27 5.02 6.05
C VAL A 82 -10.96 5.48 5.42
N SER A 83 -11.02 6.06 4.22
CA SER A 83 -9.84 6.63 3.58
C SER A 83 -9.61 8.06 4.06
N LEU A 84 -8.46 8.31 4.69
CA LEU A 84 -8.06 9.68 5.02
C LEU A 84 -7.83 10.54 3.79
N LYS A 85 -7.56 9.93 2.62
CA LYS A 85 -7.46 10.67 1.36
C LYS A 85 -8.80 11.27 0.98
N ASP A 86 -9.90 10.54 1.20
CA ASP A 86 -11.24 11.00 0.86
C ASP A 86 -11.77 11.97 1.92
N VAL A 87 -11.45 11.74 3.20
CA VAL A 87 -11.92 12.58 4.31
C VAL A 87 -11.15 13.90 4.47
N LEU A 88 -9.82 13.86 4.34
CA LEU A 88 -8.93 15.00 4.63
C LEU A 88 -8.18 15.52 3.39
N GLY A 89 -8.34 14.85 2.25
CA GLY A 89 -7.62 15.16 1.02
C GLY A 89 -6.29 14.41 0.89
N PRO A 90 -5.77 14.30 -0.35
CA PRO A 90 -4.59 13.49 -0.65
C PRO A 90 -3.30 13.98 0.01
N GLU A 91 -3.12 15.30 0.15
CA GLU A 91 -1.92 15.86 0.76
C GLU A 91 -1.81 15.52 2.24
N LEU A 92 -2.90 15.71 3.00
CA LEU A 92 -2.92 15.38 4.43
C LEU A 92 -2.83 13.87 4.67
N SER A 93 -3.49 13.05 3.84
CA SER A 93 -3.36 11.59 3.92
C SER A 93 -1.92 11.12 3.69
N ARG A 94 -1.18 11.77 2.77
CA ARG A 94 0.23 11.45 2.51
C ARG A 94 1.15 11.73 3.70
N VAL A 95 0.82 12.72 4.52
CA VAL A 95 1.58 13.11 5.72
C VAL A 95 0.77 12.90 7.01
N ALA A 96 -0.12 11.90 7.02
CA ALA A 96 -1.07 11.67 8.10
C ALA A 96 -0.44 11.66 9.51
N PRO A 97 0.77 11.07 9.75
CA PRO A 97 1.39 11.13 11.06
C PRO A 97 1.72 12.56 11.53
N ALA A 98 2.26 13.41 10.66
CA ALA A 98 2.61 14.79 11.00
C ALA A 98 1.35 15.63 11.28
N HIS A 99 0.30 15.44 10.47
CA HIS A 99 -0.99 16.08 10.69
C HIS A 99 -1.63 15.64 12.02
N ALA A 100 -1.63 14.33 12.32
CA ALA A 100 -2.17 13.80 13.56
C ALA A 100 -1.48 14.39 14.80
N VAL A 101 -0.15 14.49 14.79
CA VAL A 101 0.60 15.11 15.90
C VAL A 101 0.22 16.59 16.07
N ALA A 102 0.08 17.34 14.97
CA ALA A 102 -0.34 18.75 15.03
C ALA A 102 -1.75 18.90 15.62
N MET A 103 -2.70 18.03 15.24
CA MET A 103 -4.06 18.02 15.78
C MET A 103 -4.08 17.68 17.27
N ILE A 104 -3.30 16.67 17.70
CA ILE A 104 -3.17 16.30 19.12
C ILE A 104 -2.62 17.49 19.94
N ALA A 105 -1.64 18.23 19.41
CA ALA A 105 -1.10 19.40 20.08
C ALA A 105 -2.13 20.54 20.22
N GLN A 106 -2.99 20.75 19.21
CA GLN A 106 -4.06 21.75 19.25
C GLN A 106 -5.19 21.41 20.24
N GLN A 107 -5.46 20.11 20.46
CA GLN A 107 -6.50 19.65 21.39
C GLN A 107 -6.09 19.70 22.87
N ARG A 108 -4.81 19.90 23.16
CA ARG A 108 -4.28 20.00 24.54
C ARG A 108 -4.27 21.44 25.08
N VAL A 109 -5.06 22.34 24.48
CA VAL A 109 -5.25 23.73 24.93
C VAL A 109 -6.58 23.87 25.65
#